data_AF-A0ABD7C059-F1
#
_entry.id   AF-A0ABD7C059-F1
#
_cell.length_a   1.000
_cell.length_b   1.000
_cell.length_c   1.000
_cell.angle_alpha   90.00
_cell.angle_beta   90.00
_cell.angle_gamma   90.00
#
_symmetry.space_group_name_H-M   'P 1'
#
loop_
_entity.id
_entity.type
_entity.pdbx_description
1 polymer ?
#
loop_
_entity_poly.entity_id
_entity_poly.type
_entity_poly.pdbx_seq_one_letter_code
_entity_poly.pdbx_strand_id
1 'polypeptide(L)'
;MDMSALDRAVQSAGSQQALAQLLGIKPPSVSGWYDRCRVPAERCIAIELATGVSRHQLRPDVFGPDPSEAQIEAVAQLRAEIDSRMSKRALRAKLGMASDKHLATLLQLPVEEVAAWPEEGVLPALPQIQRLLGAEPQAAAEPANDDPDANRIAPVDTA
;
A
#
# COMPACT_ATOMS: atom_id res chain seq x y z
N MET A 1 -1.89 23.14 15.86
CA MET A 1 -1.11 23.97 14.91
C MET A 1 -0.49 23.00 13.94
N ASP A 2 -0.93 23.02 12.70
CA ASP A 2 -0.44 22.08 11.70
C ASP A 2 1.02 22.42 11.39
N MET A 3 1.92 21.47 11.62
CA MET A 3 3.35 21.67 11.47
C MET A 3 3.70 21.65 9.98
N SER A 4 4.04 22.81 9.42
CA SER A 4 4.36 22.92 8.00
C SER A 4 5.68 22.21 7.67
N ALA A 5 5.90 21.89 6.39
CA ALA A 5 7.20 21.36 5.95
C ALA A 5 8.35 22.34 6.23
N LEU A 6 8.09 23.66 6.18
CA LEU A 6 9.06 24.68 6.56
C LEU A 6 9.37 24.63 8.06
N ASP A 7 8.37 24.41 8.93
CA ASP A 7 8.59 24.27 10.37
C ASP A 7 9.44 23.04 10.70
N ARG A 8 9.20 21.92 10.00
CA ARG A 8 10.04 20.72 10.12
C ARG A 8 11.49 20.99 9.69
N ALA A 9 11.68 21.76 8.62
CA ALA A 9 13.01 22.15 8.18
C ALA A 9 13.71 23.06 9.20
N VAL A 10 12.98 24.01 9.77
CA VAL A 10 13.48 24.90 10.84
C VAL A 10 13.82 24.13 12.10
N GLN A 11 12.99 23.16 12.50
CA GLN A 11 13.22 22.31 13.66
C GLN A 11 14.44 21.41 13.47
N SER A 12 14.59 20.81 12.28
CA SER A 12 15.76 19.99 11.93
C SER A 12 17.05 20.83 11.94
N ALA A 13 16.99 22.06 11.44
CA ALA A 13 18.09 23.03 11.53
C ALA A 13 18.31 23.60 12.95
N GLY A 14 17.38 23.38 13.89
CA GLY A 14 17.39 23.88 15.26
C GLY A 14 16.78 25.28 15.44
N SER A 15 16.91 26.19 14.48
CA SER A 15 16.25 27.51 14.51
C SER A 15 16.16 28.17 13.13
N GLN A 16 15.32 29.20 12.99
CA GLN A 16 15.23 29.98 11.74
C GLN A 16 16.57 30.65 11.38
N GLN A 17 17.32 31.11 12.38
CA GLN A 17 18.63 31.70 12.18
C GLN A 17 19.66 30.66 11.72
N ALA A 18 19.65 29.48 12.33
CA ALA A 18 20.52 28.38 11.94
C ALA A 18 20.21 27.91 10.51
N LEU A 19 18.93 27.79 10.14
CA LEU A 19 18.52 27.48 8.77
C LEU A 19 19.02 28.54 7.77
N ALA A 20 18.90 29.83 8.11
CA ALA A 20 19.41 30.91 7.26
C ALA A 20 20.93 30.83 7.07
N GLN A 21 21.68 30.51 8.13
CA GLN A 21 23.13 30.32 8.07
C GLN A 21 23.53 29.12 7.20
N LEU A 22 22.85 27.97 7.37
CA LEU A 22 23.08 26.78 6.54
C LEU A 22 22.83 27.06 5.04
N LEU A 23 21.86 27.91 4.74
CA LEU A 23 21.52 28.30 3.36
C LEU A 23 22.34 29.47 2.82
N GLY A 24 23.22 30.06 3.64
CA GLY A 24 24.00 31.24 3.27
C GLY A 24 23.15 32.48 2.95
N ILE A 25 22.01 32.63 3.62
CA ILE A 25 21.08 33.76 3.42
C ILE A 25 20.90 34.58 4.69
N LYS A 26 20.29 35.76 4.53
CA LYS A 26 19.94 36.61 5.67
C LYS A 26 18.74 36.00 6.42
N PRO A 27 18.76 35.94 7.77
CA PRO A 27 17.61 35.50 8.58
C PRO A 27 16.23 36.08 8.18
N PRO A 28 16.08 37.39 7.86
CA PRO A 28 14.79 37.92 7.41
C PRO A 28 14.26 37.30 6.11
N SER A 29 15.10 36.65 5.30
CA SER A 29 14.63 35.91 4.13
C SER A 29 13.76 34.72 4.53
N VAL A 30 14.11 34.01 5.61
CA VAL A 30 13.34 32.88 6.13
C VAL A 30 12.01 33.37 6.70
N SER A 31 12.03 34.45 7.50
CA SER A 31 10.80 35.07 8.01
C SER A 31 9.87 35.51 6.87
N GLY A 32 10.41 36.12 5.80
CA GLY A 32 9.63 36.48 4.63
C GLY A 32 9.05 35.29 3.84
N TRP A 33 9.50 34.04 4.07
CA TRP A 33 8.83 32.86 3.52
C TRP A 33 7.58 32.49 4.29
N TYR A 34 7.55 32.74 5.61
CA TYR A 34 6.36 32.59 6.43
C TYR A 34 5.29 33.61 6.05
N ASP A 35 5.67 34.88 5.85
CA ASP A 35 4.73 35.93 5.44
C ASP A 35 4.07 35.65 4.08
N ARG A 36 4.83 35.02 3.18
CA ARG A 36 4.34 34.62 1.85
C ARG A 36 3.73 33.21 1.83
N CYS A 37 3.76 32.51 2.97
CA CYS A 37 3.44 31.08 3.11
C CYS A 37 4.09 30.22 2.01
N ARG A 38 5.30 30.59 1.55
CA ARG A 38 5.90 29.98 0.36
C ARG A 38 7.41 30.08 0.33
N VAL A 39 8.05 28.94 0.11
CA VAL A 39 9.49 28.80 -0.11
C VAL A 39 9.82 28.90 -1.60
N PRO A 40 10.86 29.68 -2.00
CA PRO A 40 11.34 29.70 -3.38
C PRO A 40 11.84 28.33 -3.84
N ALA A 41 11.45 27.89 -5.04
CA ALA A 41 11.78 26.56 -5.55
C ALA A 41 13.30 26.32 -5.65
N GLU A 42 14.06 27.36 -6.00
CA GLU A 42 15.53 27.35 -6.05
C GLU A 42 16.18 27.01 -4.70
N ARG A 43 15.49 27.30 -3.58
CA ARG A 43 15.98 27.06 -2.22
C ARG A 43 15.53 25.72 -1.66
N CYS A 44 14.53 25.07 -2.25
CA CYS A 44 14.03 23.77 -1.77
C CYS A 44 15.11 22.69 -1.77
N ILE A 45 15.96 22.67 -2.80
CA ILE A 45 17.08 21.72 -2.89
C ILE A 45 18.11 21.98 -1.79
N ALA A 46 18.44 23.25 -1.54
CA ALA A 46 19.40 23.60 -0.49
C ALA A 46 18.85 23.28 0.91
N ILE A 47 17.54 23.47 1.13
CA ILE A 47 16.87 23.11 2.38
C ILE A 47 16.87 21.60 2.58
N GLU A 48 16.54 20.83 1.56
CA GLU A 48 16.56 19.37 1.62
C GLU A 48 17.96 18.83 1.96
N LEU A 49 19.01 19.35 1.32
CA LEU A 49 20.39 18.97 1.63
C LEU A 49 20.80 19.35 3.06
N ALA A 50 20.33 20.48 3.57
CA ALA A 50 20.68 20.98 4.90
C ALA A 50 19.88 20.31 6.03
N THR A 51 18.65 19.86 5.77
CA THR A 51 17.68 19.48 6.81
C THR A 51 17.10 18.07 6.66
N GLY A 52 17.27 17.44 5.50
CA GLY A 52 16.63 16.17 5.15
C GLY A 52 15.14 16.28 4.83
N VAL A 53 14.55 17.48 4.84
CA VAL A 53 13.13 17.67 4.49
C VAL A 53 12.98 17.67 2.97
N SER A 54 12.20 16.72 2.47
CA SER A 54 11.93 16.52 1.04
C SER A 54 11.45 17.79 0.34
N ARG A 55 12.03 18.09 -0.82
CA ARG A 55 11.61 19.22 -1.67
C ARG A 55 10.14 19.10 -2.12
N HIS A 56 9.64 17.86 -2.24
CA HIS A 56 8.26 17.56 -2.62
C HIS A 56 7.27 18.01 -1.55
N GLN A 57 7.66 17.98 -0.27
CA GLN A 57 6.82 18.47 0.84
C GLN A 57 6.86 20.00 0.96
N LEU A 58 7.98 20.63 0.60
CA LEU A 58 8.12 22.08 0.61
C LEU A 58 7.37 22.75 -0.55
N ARG A 59 7.40 22.14 -1.74
CA ARG A 59 6.81 22.67 -2.97
C ARG A 59 6.21 21.54 -3.83
N PRO A 60 5.08 20.93 -3.41
CA PRO A 60 4.41 19.90 -4.20
C PRO A 60 3.89 20.45 -5.53
N ASP A 61 3.63 21.76 -5.63
CA ASP A 61 3.23 22.46 -6.87
C ASP A 61 4.32 22.45 -7.96
N VAL A 62 5.60 22.28 -7.59
CA VAL A 62 6.72 22.26 -8.54
C VAL A 62 7.29 20.87 -8.71
N PHE A 63 7.47 20.15 -7.62
CA PHE A 63 8.16 18.85 -7.64
C PHE A 63 7.19 17.67 -7.70
N GLY A 64 5.87 17.91 -7.61
CA GLY A 64 4.87 16.86 -7.59
C GLY A 64 4.81 16.10 -6.25
N PRO A 65 4.05 14.99 -6.20
CA PRO A 65 3.91 14.18 -4.99
C PRO A 65 5.25 13.56 -4.57
N ASP A 66 5.40 13.31 -3.27
CA ASP A 66 6.64 12.74 -2.72
C ASP A 66 6.78 11.28 -3.16
N PRO A 67 7.89 10.88 -3.81
CA PRO A 67 8.11 9.49 -4.18
C PRO A 67 8.18 8.56 -2.96
N SER A 68 8.48 9.05 -1.75
CA SER A 68 8.46 8.21 -0.55
C SER A 68 7.03 7.82 -0.17
N GLU A 69 6.07 8.75 -0.30
CA GLU A 69 4.66 8.46 0.00
C GLU A 69 4.10 7.44 -1.00
N ALA A 70 4.42 7.59 -2.28
CA ALA A 70 4.06 6.61 -3.31
C ALA A 70 4.66 5.22 -3.04
N GLN A 71 5.90 5.15 -2.56
CA GLN A 71 6.55 3.89 -2.19
C GLN A 71 5.93 3.28 -0.93
N ILE A 72 5.58 4.08 0.08
CA ILE A 72 4.90 3.60 1.29
C ILE A 72 3.55 3.00 0.92
N GLU A 73 2.77 3.66 0.05
CA GLU A 73 1.49 3.13 -0.42
C GLU A 73 1.67 1.82 -1.19
N ALA A 74 2.66 1.75 -2.08
CA ALA A 74 2.97 0.52 -2.81
C ALA A 74 3.39 -0.64 -1.87
N VAL A 75 4.17 -0.36 -0.82
CA VAL A 75 4.55 -1.35 0.19
C VAL A 75 3.36 -1.78 1.04
N ALA A 76 2.48 -0.84 1.41
CA ALA A 76 1.24 -1.15 2.11
C ALA A 76 0.33 -2.04 1.26
N GLN A 77 0.21 -1.75 -0.05
CA GLN A 77 -0.54 -2.54 -0.99
C GLN A 77 0.04 -3.95 -1.16
N LEU A 78 1.37 -4.07 -1.28
CA LEU A 78 2.05 -5.36 -1.32
C LEU A 78 1.82 -6.16 -0.03
N ARG A 79 1.91 -5.51 1.14
CA ARG A 79 1.63 -6.15 2.43
C ARG A 79 0.17 -6.60 2.54
N ALA A 80 -0.77 -5.77 2.11
CA ALA A 80 -2.20 -6.11 2.09
C ALA A 80 -2.46 -7.28 1.13
N GLU A 81 -1.78 -7.33 -0.02
CA GLU A 81 -1.88 -8.45 -0.96
C GLU A 81 -1.29 -9.73 -0.37
N ILE A 82 -0.15 -9.65 0.32
CA ILE A 82 0.43 -10.78 1.06
C ILE A 82 -0.52 -11.25 2.17
N ASP A 83 -1.10 -10.34 2.95
CA ASP A 83 -2.05 -10.66 4.02
C ASP A 83 -3.38 -11.22 3.47
N SER A 84 -3.82 -10.78 2.28
CA SER A 84 -5.00 -11.33 1.59
C SER A 84 -4.78 -12.76 1.08
N ARG A 85 -3.52 -13.11 0.76
CA ARG A 85 -3.07 -14.49 0.54
C ARG A 85 -2.90 -15.17 1.90
N MET A 86 -3.97 -15.25 2.68
CA MET A 86 -3.97 -15.89 4.01
C MET A 86 -3.44 -17.31 3.83
N SER A 87 -2.22 -17.54 4.29
CA SER A 87 -1.61 -18.86 4.24
C SER A 87 -2.32 -19.80 5.21
N LYS A 88 -2.23 -21.11 4.97
CA LYS A 88 -2.76 -22.14 5.88
C LYS A 88 -2.28 -21.91 7.32
N ARG A 89 -1.00 -21.51 7.47
CA ARG A 89 -0.39 -21.14 8.74
C ARG A 89 -1.02 -19.88 9.35
N ALA A 90 -1.25 -18.83 8.56
CA ALA A 90 -1.89 -17.59 9.03
C ALA A 90 -3.33 -17.83 9.48
N LEU A 91 -4.09 -18.67 8.77
CA LEU A 91 -5.45 -19.05 9.14
C LEU A 91 -5.48 -19.82 10.48
N ARG A 92 -4.57 -20.77 10.67
CA ARG A 92 -4.41 -21.50 11.95
C ARG A 92 -4.04 -20.57 13.10
N ALA A 93 -3.07 -19.68 12.87
CA ALA A 93 -2.61 -18.73 13.89
C ALA A 93 -3.72 -17.75 14.30
N LYS A 94 -4.49 -17.22 13.33
CA LYS A 94 -5.61 -16.31 13.57
C LYS A 94 -6.76 -16.96 14.34
N LEU A 95 -6.97 -18.26 14.13
CA LEU A 95 -7.96 -19.05 14.86
C LEU A 95 -7.41 -19.68 16.16
N GLY A 96 -6.15 -19.39 16.53
CA GLY A 96 -5.52 -19.89 17.75
C GLY A 96 -5.35 -21.41 17.80
N MET A 97 -5.29 -22.08 16.65
CA MET A 97 -5.24 -23.54 16.56
C MET A 97 -3.89 -24.03 16.04
N ALA A 98 -3.35 -25.07 16.69
CA ALA A 98 -2.06 -25.64 16.33
C ALA A 98 -2.15 -26.81 15.32
N SER A 99 -3.35 -27.25 14.94
CA SER A 99 -3.53 -28.50 14.18
C SER A 99 -4.53 -28.39 13.04
N ASP A 100 -4.11 -28.94 11.90
CA ASP A 100 -4.81 -29.14 10.63
C ASP A 100 -6.13 -29.88 10.82
N LYS A 101 -6.16 -30.83 11.76
CA LYS A 101 -7.34 -31.62 12.10
C LYS A 101 -8.49 -30.73 12.58
N HIS A 102 -8.19 -29.74 13.42
CA HIS A 102 -9.20 -28.81 13.92
C HIS A 102 -9.66 -27.84 12.83
N LEU A 103 -8.74 -27.40 11.97
CA LEU A 103 -9.07 -26.58 10.81
C LEU A 103 -10.00 -27.34 9.83
N ALA A 104 -9.70 -28.61 9.55
CA ALA A 104 -10.50 -29.49 8.71
C ALA A 104 -11.92 -29.69 9.25
N THR A 105 -12.06 -29.91 10.56
CA THR A 105 -13.37 -30.02 11.24
C THR A 105 -14.20 -28.75 11.08
N LEU A 106 -13.58 -27.56 11.21
CA LEU A 106 -14.29 -26.29 11.05
C LEU A 106 -14.69 -25.98 9.62
N LEU A 107 -13.83 -26.35 8.66
CA LEU A 107 -14.10 -26.19 7.23
C LEU A 107 -15.01 -27.28 6.66
N GLN A 108 -15.31 -28.33 7.44
CA GLN A 108 -16.02 -29.54 7.01
C GLN A 108 -15.37 -30.21 5.79
N LEU A 109 -14.04 -30.25 5.79
CA LEU A 109 -13.23 -30.86 4.74
C LEU A 109 -12.45 -32.06 5.29
N PRO A 110 -12.05 -33.01 4.44
CA PRO A 110 -11.16 -34.09 4.87
C PRO A 110 -9.80 -33.51 5.28
N VAL A 111 -9.22 -34.06 6.36
CA VAL A 111 -7.93 -33.61 6.89
C VAL A 111 -6.80 -33.72 5.86
N GLU A 112 -6.86 -34.71 4.98
CA GLU A 112 -5.88 -34.93 3.91
C GLU A 112 -5.86 -33.77 2.89
N GLU A 113 -7.04 -33.23 2.58
CA GLU A 113 -7.18 -32.10 1.65
C GLU A 113 -6.63 -30.81 2.25
N VAL A 114 -6.89 -30.58 3.54
CA VAL A 114 -6.34 -29.43 4.28
C VAL A 114 -4.83 -29.58 4.53
N ALA A 115 -4.34 -30.80 4.75
CA ALA A 115 -2.92 -31.08 4.91
C ALA A 115 -2.15 -30.85 3.62
N ALA A 116 -2.74 -31.20 2.47
CA ALA A 116 -2.17 -31.02 1.14
C ALA A 116 -2.05 -29.55 0.70
N TRP A 117 -2.78 -28.63 1.35
CA TRP A 117 -2.64 -27.20 1.06
C TRP A 117 -1.24 -26.70 1.47
N PRO A 118 -0.64 -25.78 0.67
CA PRO A 118 0.67 -25.24 0.97
C PRO A 118 0.67 -24.47 2.30
N GLU A 119 1.67 -24.71 3.16
CA GLU A 119 1.84 -24.03 4.46
C GLU A 119 1.94 -22.51 4.30
N GLU A 120 2.71 -22.08 3.29
CA GLU A 120 2.97 -20.68 2.92
C GLU A 120 2.54 -20.39 1.48
N GLY A 121 1.38 -20.91 1.07
CA GLY A 121 0.82 -20.66 -0.26
C GLY A 121 -0.62 -20.19 -0.23
N VAL A 122 -1.13 -19.85 -1.41
CA VAL A 122 -2.49 -19.35 -1.61
C VAL A 122 -3.49 -20.44 -1.24
N LEU A 123 -4.37 -20.15 -0.28
CA LEU A 123 -5.48 -21.03 0.04
C LEU A 123 -6.52 -21.00 -1.09
N PRO A 124 -7.16 -22.14 -1.40
CA PRO A 124 -8.28 -22.14 -2.33
C PRO A 124 -9.39 -21.20 -1.81
N ALA A 125 -10.04 -20.47 -2.72
CA ALA A 125 -11.10 -19.51 -2.40
C ALA A 125 -12.40 -20.24 -2.01
N LEU A 126 -12.38 -20.98 -0.91
CA LEU A 126 -13.54 -21.70 -0.39
C LEU A 126 -14.45 -20.75 0.40
N PRO A 127 -15.78 -20.82 0.23
CA PRO A 127 -16.72 -19.96 0.93
C PRO A 127 -16.64 -20.12 2.47
N GLN A 128 -16.23 -21.29 2.95
CA GLN A 128 -15.98 -21.57 4.37
C GLN A 128 -14.81 -20.76 4.92
N ILE A 129 -13.72 -20.62 4.15
CA ILE A 129 -12.55 -19.82 4.55
C ILE A 129 -12.91 -18.34 4.56
N GLN A 130 -13.66 -17.87 3.55
CA GLN A 130 -14.11 -16.47 3.48
C GLN A 130 -14.99 -16.09 4.68
N ARG A 131 -15.94 -16.97 5.06
CA ARG A 131 -16.77 -16.80 6.27
C ARG A 131 -15.94 -16.69 7.55
N LEU A 132 -14.89 -17.49 7.70
CA LEU A 132 -13.99 -17.43 8.87
C LEU A 132 -13.12 -16.16 8.88
N LEU A 133 -12.82 -15.59 7.71
CA LEU A 133 -12.07 -14.35 7.57
C LEU A 133 -12.92 -13.10 7.76
N GLY A 134 -14.25 -13.23 7.86
CA GLY A 134 -15.17 -12.10 8.00
C GLY A 134 -15.46 -11.38 6.67
N ALA A 135 -15.06 -11.98 5.54
CA ALA A 135 -15.56 -11.58 4.24
C ALA A 135 -16.94 -12.22 4.06
N GLU A 136 -18.00 -11.40 4.01
CA GLU A 136 -19.31 -11.92 3.63
C GLU A 136 -19.17 -12.58 2.25
N PRO A 137 -19.73 -13.79 2.05
CA PRO A 137 -19.74 -14.40 0.74
C PRO A 137 -20.65 -13.56 -0.15
N GLN A 138 -20.08 -12.64 -0.92
CA GLN A 138 -20.71 -12.21 -2.15
C GLN A 138 -20.85 -13.50 -2.97
N ALA A 139 -22.10 -13.94 -3.14
CA ALA A 139 -22.44 -15.14 -3.88
C ALA A 139 -21.59 -15.17 -5.16
N ALA A 140 -20.95 -16.32 -5.40
CA ALA A 140 -20.14 -16.56 -6.57
C ALA A 140 -20.87 -16.02 -7.81
N ALA A 141 -20.38 -14.91 -8.36
CA ALA A 141 -20.44 -14.76 -9.79
C ALA A 141 -19.58 -15.90 -10.31
N GLU A 142 -20.24 -16.96 -10.78
CA GLU A 142 -19.62 -17.91 -11.69
C GLU A 142 -18.76 -17.08 -12.66
N PRO A 143 -17.49 -17.41 -12.92
CA PRO A 143 -16.90 -16.95 -14.16
C PRO A 143 -17.73 -17.63 -15.24
N ALA A 144 -18.80 -16.96 -15.67
CA ALA A 144 -19.40 -17.16 -16.97
C ALA A 144 -18.28 -16.85 -17.95
N ASN A 145 -17.42 -17.84 -18.20
CA ASN A 145 -16.70 -17.96 -19.43
C ASN A 145 -17.75 -18.35 -20.48
N ASP A 146 -18.66 -17.40 -20.73
CA ASP A 146 -19.53 -17.43 -21.89
C ASP A 146 -18.59 -17.03 -23.02
N ASP A 147 -17.92 -18.02 -23.59
CA ASP A 147 -17.24 -17.89 -24.87
C ASP A 147 -18.33 -17.58 -25.91
N PRO A 148 -18.43 -16.34 -26.43
CA PRO A 148 -19.54 -15.94 -27.26
C PRO A 148 -19.42 -16.43 -28.71
N ASP A 149 -18.45 -17.31 -29.03
CA ASP A 149 -18.17 -17.77 -30.40
C ASP A 149 -18.32 -19.29 -30.61
N ALA A 150 -18.81 -20.04 -29.63
CA ALA A 150 -18.96 -21.51 -29.72
C ALA A 150 -19.98 -22.00 -30.78
N ASN A 151 -20.84 -21.13 -31.33
CA ASN A 151 -21.83 -21.49 -32.35
C ASN A 151 -21.58 -20.86 -33.74
N ARG A 152 -20.39 -20.27 -34.01
CA ARG A 152 -20.04 -19.76 -35.35
C ARG A 152 -19.38 -20.82 -36.24
N ILE A 153 -19.93 -22.04 -36.28
CA ILE A 153 -19.57 -23.02 -37.30
C ILE A 153 -20.78 -23.16 -38.22
N ALA A 154 -20.79 -22.42 -39.32
CA ALA A 154 -21.68 -22.71 -40.43
C ALA A 154 -21.27 -24.05 -41.06
N PRO A 155 -22.21 -24.93 -41.44
CA PRO A 155 -21.86 -26.11 -42.22
C PRO A 155 -21.30 -25.65 -43.56
N VAL A 156 -20.03 -25.98 -43.83
CA VAL A 156 -19.46 -25.81 -45.17
C VAL A 156 -20.07 -26.92 -46.03
N ASP A 157 -20.92 -26.53 -46.98
CA ASP A 157 -21.42 -27.44 -48.00
C ASP A 157 -20.26 -27.76 -48.95
N THR A 158 -19.72 -28.97 -48.83
CA THR A 158 -18.83 -29.57 -49.83
C THR A 158 -19.66 -29.98 -51.04
N ALA A 159 -19.47 -29.30 -52.16
CA ALA A 159 -19.90 -29.71 -53.50
C ALA A 159 -18.69 -29.78 -54.44
#